data_AF-A0A2V7DIB8-F1
#
_entry.id   AF-A0A2V7DIB8-F1
#
_cell.length_a   1.000
_cell.length_b   1.000
_cell.length_c   1.000
_cell.angle_alpha   90.00
_cell.angle_beta   90.00
_cell.angle_gamma   90.00
#
_symmetry.space_group_name_H-M   'P 1'
#
loop_
_entity.id
_entity.type
_entity.pdbx_description
1 polymer ?
#
loop_
_entity_poly.entity_id
_entity_poly.type
_entity_poly.pdbx_seq_one_letter_code
_entity_poly.pdbx_strand_id
1 'polypeptide(L)'
;MPELPEVEAARRATRRIAARRRITDVWCADDPIVFEGVPAARFRKALRGRTVLDVHRHGKHLWLELDRRPWPCLHFGMAGGVHTRIERSSSGARAVKLMSSRRRSDDSWPPRFAKLRLTLDNGAELVVADARRL
;
A
#
# COMPACT_ATOMS: atom_id res chain seq x y z
N MET A 1 -15.18 8.37 -1.08
CA MET A 1 -14.71 8.16 0.29
C MET A 1 -14.78 6.66 0.55
N PRO A 2 -13.64 5.99 0.76
CA PRO A 2 -13.63 4.58 1.17
C PRO A 2 -14.35 4.40 2.51
N GLU A 3 -15.32 3.50 2.53
CA GLU A 3 -16.02 3.10 3.74
C GLU A 3 -15.51 1.73 4.21
N LEU A 4 -16.10 1.18 5.27
CA LEU A 4 -15.65 -0.08 5.86
C LEU A 4 -15.49 -1.24 4.85
N PRO A 5 -16.39 -1.43 3.86
CA PRO A 5 -16.24 -2.50 2.86
C PRO A 5 -15.03 -2.29 1.96
N GLU A 6 -14.77 -1.06 1.51
CA GLU A 6 -13.62 -0.74 0.65
C GLU A 6 -12.30 -0.92 1.41
N VAL A 7 -12.24 -0.50 2.68
CA VAL A 7 -11.05 -0.69 3.51
C VAL A 7 -10.82 -2.19 3.77
N GLU A 8 -11.88 -2.98 3.98
CA GLU A 8 -11.75 -4.44 4.11
C GLU A 8 -11.30 -5.11 2.80
N ALA A 9 -11.78 -4.63 1.65
CA ALA A 9 -11.30 -5.12 0.35
C ALA A 9 -9.81 -4.81 0.15
N ALA A 10 -9.36 -3.59 0.50
CA ALA A 10 -7.96 -3.21 0.49
C ALA A 10 -7.12 -4.08 1.45
N ARG A 11 -7.63 -4.39 2.65
CA ARG A 11 -7.00 -5.30 3.61
C ARG A 11 -6.79 -6.69 3.03
N ARG A 12 -7.83 -7.27 2.43
CA ARG A 12 -7.76 -8.59 1.79
C ARG A 12 -6.77 -8.61 0.62
N ALA A 13 -6.79 -7.59 -0.23
CA ALA A 13 -5.87 -7.47 -1.36
C ALA A 13 -4.41 -7.36 -0.90
N THR A 14 -4.15 -6.52 0.11
CA THR A 14 -2.83 -6.33 0.70
C THR A 14 -2.34 -7.61 1.36
N ARG A 15 -3.16 -8.25 2.20
CA ARG A 15 -2.83 -9.50 2.89
C ARG A 15 -2.44 -10.59 1.90
N ARG A 16 -3.18 -10.72 0.79
CA ARG A 16 -2.94 -11.74 -0.23
C ARG A 16 -1.53 -11.67 -0.83
N ILE A 17 -0.97 -10.47 -0.98
CA ILE A 17 0.33 -10.28 -1.62
C ILE A 17 1.49 -10.10 -0.64
N ALA A 18 1.21 -9.51 0.53
CA ALA A 18 2.23 -9.04 1.46
C ALA A 18 2.39 -9.93 2.70
N ALA A 19 1.36 -10.66 3.13
CA ALA A 19 1.47 -11.48 4.32
C ALA A 19 2.58 -12.53 4.18
N ARG A 20 3.43 -12.63 5.21
CA ARG A 20 4.61 -13.48 5.29
C ARG A 20 5.67 -13.17 4.22
N ARG A 21 5.72 -11.93 3.72
CA ARG A 21 6.73 -11.47 2.74
C ARG A 21 7.65 -10.42 3.35
N ARG A 22 8.91 -10.41 2.91
CA ARG A 22 9.88 -9.37 3.27
C ARG A 22 9.77 -8.18 2.33
N ILE A 23 9.80 -6.98 2.91
CA ILE A 23 9.87 -5.72 2.18
C ILE A 23 11.32 -5.51 1.72
N THR A 24 11.57 -5.55 0.42
CA THR A 24 12.90 -5.42 -0.18
C THR A 24 13.23 -3.98 -0.55
N ASP A 25 12.24 -3.21 -0.98
CA ASP A 25 12.38 -1.79 -1.31
C ASP A 25 11.18 -0.98 -0.82
N VAL A 26 11.44 0.29 -0.51
CA VAL A 26 10.43 1.24 -0.04
C VAL A 26 10.66 2.57 -0.71
N TRP A 27 9.67 3.04 -1.45
CA TRP A 27 9.63 4.40 -1.97
C TRP A 27 8.50 5.17 -1.28
N CYS A 28 8.78 6.42 -0.93
CA CYS A 28 7.83 7.34 -0.34
C CYS A 28 7.91 8.67 -1.08
N ALA A 29 6.77 9.23 -1.45
CA ALA A 29 6.68 10.60 -1.91
C ALA A 29 7.14 11.56 -0.81
N ASP A 30 7.69 12.70 -1.21
CA ASP A 30 7.97 13.79 -0.28
C ASP A 30 6.68 14.58 -0.02
N ASP A 31 5.84 14.04 0.87
CA ASP A 31 4.51 14.58 1.16
C ASP A 31 4.27 14.63 2.68
N PRO A 32 4.53 15.76 3.34
CA PRO A 32 4.44 15.88 4.80
C PRO A 32 2.99 15.80 5.32
N ILE A 33 1.99 15.96 4.45
CA ILE A 33 0.57 15.81 4.83
C ILE A 33 0.22 14.33 4.95
N VAL A 34 0.66 13.52 3.98
CA VAL A 34 0.40 12.06 3.99
C VAL A 34 1.28 11.34 5.00
N PHE A 35 2.52 11.80 5.19
CA PHE A 35 3.45 11.28 6.20
C PHE A 35 3.47 12.17 7.44
N GLU A 36 2.30 12.35 8.06
CA GLU A 36 2.13 13.20 9.23
C GLU A 36 3.05 12.77 10.40
N GLY A 37 3.83 13.73 10.92
CA GLY A 37 4.69 13.51 12.08
C GLY A 37 5.92 12.61 11.85
N VAL A 38 6.14 12.10 10.63
CA VAL A 38 7.29 11.21 10.32
C VAL A 38 7.90 11.57 8.96
N PRO A 39 9.18 12.00 8.90
CA PRO A 39 9.85 12.23 7.63
C PRO A 39 9.84 10.98 6.75
N ALA A 40 9.58 11.14 5.44
CA ALA A 40 9.52 10.03 4.48
C ALA A 40 10.79 9.15 4.52
N ALA A 41 11.97 9.74 4.72
CA ALA A 41 13.22 8.99 4.86
C ALA A 41 13.25 8.08 6.09
N ARG A 42 12.73 8.55 7.23
CA ARG A 42 12.60 7.76 8.46
C ARG A 42 11.60 6.62 8.28
N PHE A 43 10.48 6.91 7.60
CA PHE A 43 9.48 5.91 7.26
C PHE A 43 10.06 4.78 6.39
N ARG A 44 10.77 5.13 5.30
CA ARG A 44 11.48 4.15 4.45
C ARG A 44 12.44 3.27 5.24
N LYS A 45 13.28 3.88 6.09
CA LYS A 45 14.27 3.16 6.90
C LYS A 45 13.63 2.20 7.91
N ALA A 46 12.48 2.57 8.48
CA ALA A 46 11.79 1.72 9.44
C ALA A 46 11.22 0.43 8.80
N LEU A 47 10.75 0.53 7.55
CA LEU A 47 10.07 -0.53 6.83
C LEU A 47 11.00 -1.44 6.01
N ARG A 48 12.07 -0.90 5.42
CA ARG A 48 12.96 -1.67 4.55
C ARG A 48 13.57 -2.86 5.31
N GLY A 49 13.49 -4.04 4.72
CA GLY A 49 14.01 -5.29 5.27
C GLY A 49 13.09 -5.98 6.30
N ARG A 50 11.96 -5.36 6.67
CA ARG A 50 10.98 -5.95 7.60
C ARG A 50 10.15 -7.03 6.93
N THR A 51 9.73 -8.01 7.72
CA THR A 51 8.76 -9.03 7.31
C THR A 51 7.37 -8.62 7.73
N VAL A 52 6.42 -8.60 6.79
CA VAL A 52 4.99 -8.41 7.10
C VAL A 52 4.46 -9.74 7.64
N LEU A 53 4.03 -9.77 8.89
CA LEU A 53 3.45 -10.94 9.54
C LEU A 53 1.98 -11.12 9.13
N ASP A 54 1.21 -10.03 9.19
CA ASP A 54 -0.20 -9.99 8.81
C ASP A 54 -0.67 -8.56 8.47
N VAL A 55 -1.90 -8.42 8.00
CA VAL A 55 -2.55 -7.15 7.66
C VAL A 55 -3.91 -7.07 8.34
N HIS A 56 -4.07 -6.03 9.13
CA HIS A 56 -5.21 -5.82 10.00
C HIS A 56 -5.99 -4.56 9.62
N ARG A 57 -7.21 -4.46 10.13
CA ARG A 57 -8.08 -3.30 9.95
C ARG A 57 -8.91 -3.07 11.20
N HIS A 58 -9.10 -1.80 11.55
CA HIS A 58 -10.08 -1.38 12.53
C HIS A 58 -10.75 -0.08 12.05
N GLY A 59 -12.08 -0.10 11.90
CA GLY A 59 -12.78 1.01 11.24
C GLY A 59 -12.21 1.28 9.83
N LYS A 60 -11.82 2.53 9.59
CA LYS A 60 -11.23 3.00 8.32
C LYS A 60 -9.68 2.98 8.31
N HIS A 61 -9.07 2.39 9.34
CA HIS A 61 -7.63 2.26 9.45
C HIS A 61 -7.20 0.84 9.06
N LEU A 62 -6.11 0.75 8.31
CA LEU A 62 -5.45 -0.48 7.93
C LEU A 62 -3.99 -0.42 8.39
N TRP A 63 -3.42 -1.48 8.95
CA TRP A 63 -2.00 -1.51 9.27
C TRP A 63 -1.33 -2.82 8.89
N LEU A 64 -0.02 -2.74 8.66
CA LEU A 64 0.83 -3.91 8.43
C LEU A 64 1.46 -4.29 9.78
N GLU A 65 1.17 -5.50 10.25
CA GLU A 65 1.92 -6.07 11.35
C GLU A 65 3.29 -6.49 10.84
N LEU A 66 4.36 -5.96 11.42
CA LEU A 66 5.73 -6.29 11.07
C LEU A 66 6.41 -7.09 12.18
N ASP A 67 7.46 -7.82 11.81
CA ASP A 67 8.34 -8.55 12.74
C ASP A 67 8.93 -7.70 13.87
N ARG A 68 9.01 -6.38 13.70
CA ARG A 68 9.39 -5.41 14.73
C ARG A 68 8.63 -4.11 14.54
N ARG A 69 8.30 -3.46 15.65
CA ARG A 69 7.78 -2.08 15.68
C ARG A 69 8.80 -1.09 15.08
N PRO A 70 8.36 0.05 14.53
CA PRO A 70 6.96 0.49 14.41
C PRO A 70 6.20 -0.20 13.26
N TRP A 71 4.87 -0.28 13.39
CA TRP A 71 3.98 -0.80 12.35
C TRP A 71 3.35 0.37 11.57
N PRO A 72 3.38 0.35 10.22
CA PRO A 72 2.77 1.42 9.44
C PRO A 72 1.25 1.31 9.47
N CYS A 73 0.59 2.42 9.78
CA CYS A 73 -0.87 2.57 9.70
C CYS A 73 -1.22 3.45 8.50
N LEU A 74 -2.31 3.11 7.83
CA LEU A 74 -2.82 3.75 6.62
C LEU A 74 -4.28 4.15 6.87
N HIS A 75 -4.58 5.41 6.57
CA HIS A 75 -5.93 5.96 6.50
C HIS A 75 -6.16 6.48 5.08
N PHE A 76 -7.27 6.12 4.44
CA PHE A 76 -7.48 6.39 3.01
C PHE A 76 -8.22 7.71 2.72
N GLY A 77 -8.58 8.48 3.75
CA GLY A 77 -9.26 9.75 3.59
C GLY A 77 -10.49 9.64 2.66
N MET A 78 -10.56 10.51 1.66
CA MET A 78 -11.66 10.50 0.68
C MET A 78 -11.37 9.78 -0.63
N ALA A 79 -10.11 9.75 -1.05
CA ALA A 79 -9.68 9.31 -2.38
C ALA A 79 -8.49 8.34 -2.35
N GLY A 80 -7.95 8.06 -1.17
CA GLY A 80 -6.87 7.12 -0.98
C GLY A 80 -7.29 5.69 -1.30
N GLY A 81 -6.31 4.86 -1.63
CA GLY A 81 -6.53 3.46 -1.90
C GLY A 81 -5.24 2.68 -2.06
N VAL A 82 -5.40 1.37 -2.18
CA VAL A 82 -4.31 0.42 -2.37
C VAL A 82 -4.39 -0.18 -3.78
N HIS A 83 -3.24 -0.31 -4.40
CA HIS A 83 -3.04 -1.01 -5.68
C HIS A 83 -2.02 -2.12 -5.45
N THR A 84 -2.27 -3.29 -6.03
CA THR A 84 -1.33 -4.40 -5.97
C THR A 84 -0.99 -4.90 -7.36
N ARG A 85 0.29 -5.18 -7.58
CA ARG A 85 0.84 -5.79 -8.80
C ARG A 85 1.66 -7.00 -8.39
N ILE A 86 1.58 -8.06 -9.17
CA ILE A 86 2.46 -9.22 -9.07
C ILE A 86 2.99 -9.47 -10.47
N GLU A 87 4.30 -9.31 -10.66
CA GLU A 87 4.92 -9.74 -11.90
C GLU A 87 5.02 -11.27 -11.88
N ARG A 88 4.24 -11.93 -12.74
CA ARG A 88 4.42 -13.35 -12.99
C ARG A 88 5.40 -13.52 -14.14
N SER A 89 6.47 -14.26 -13.91
CA SER A 89 7.16 -14.95 -15.00
C SER A 89 6.10 -15.78 -15.76
N SER A 90 5.97 -15.51 -17.06
CA SER A 90 5.26 -16.25 -18.13
C SER A 90 3.73 -16.29 -18.24
N SER A 91 2.89 -15.73 -17.37
CA SER A 91 1.43 -15.69 -17.67
C SER A 91 0.63 -14.61 -16.91
N GLY A 92 0.45 -13.46 -17.57
CA GLY A 92 -0.62 -12.49 -17.31
C GLY A 92 -0.67 -11.88 -15.90
N ALA A 93 -0.19 -10.64 -15.76
CA ALA A 93 -0.36 -9.85 -14.54
C ALA A 93 -1.87 -9.64 -14.25
N ARG A 94 -2.36 -10.14 -13.11
CA ARG A 94 -3.66 -9.73 -12.57
C ARG A 94 -3.45 -8.46 -11.76
N ALA A 95 -3.59 -7.31 -12.41
CA ALA A 95 -3.71 -6.03 -11.72
C ALA A 95 -4.94 -6.09 -10.80
N VAL A 96 -4.74 -5.94 -9.49
CA VAL A 96 -5.86 -5.91 -8.56
C VAL A 96 -6.54 -4.55 -8.67
N LYS A 97 -7.84 -4.65 -8.94
CA LYS A 97 -8.79 -3.58 -9.22
C LYS A 97 -8.85 -2.56 -8.08
N LEU A 98 -8.69 -1.29 -8.45
CA LEU A 98 -9.06 -0.11 -7.66
C LEU A 98 -10.52 -0.22 -7.19
N MET A 99 -10.75 0.00 -5.89
CA MET A 99 -12.06 0.42 -5.40
C MET A 99 -11.92 1.82 -4.80
N SER A 100 -12.09 2.84 -5.63
CA SER A 100 -12.59 4.17 -5.20
C SER A 100 -12.86 5.15 -6.35
N SER A 101 -12.47 4.86 -7.60
CA SER A 101 -12.86 5.74 -8.72
C SER A 101 -13.32 4.97 -9.96
N ARG A 102 -14.47 5.40 -10.49
CA ARG A 102 -15.16 4.93 -11.69
C ARG A 102 -14.39 5.21 -13.00
N ARG A 103 -13.14 5.64 -12.93
CA ARG A 103 -12.29 5.98 -14.08
C ARG A 103 -11.34 4.83 -14.37
N ARG A 104 -11.22 4.46 -15.66
CA ARG A 104 -10.12 3.64 -16.18
C ARG A 104 -8.82 4.16 -15.54
N SER A 105 -8.15 3.31 -14.77
CA SER A 105 -6.79 3.57 -14.33
C SER A 105 -5.94 3.79 -15.57
N ASP A 106 -5.20 4.89 -15.61
CA ASP A 106 -4.05 5.05 -16.52
C ASP A 106 -3.21 3.76 -16.41
N ASP A 107 -2.80 3.17 -17.53
CA ASP A 107 -1.95 1.96 -17.56
C ASP A 107 -0.54 2.22 -17.00
N SER A 108 -0.26 3.45 -16.57
CA SER A 108 1.00 3.83 -15.93
C SER A 108 1.16 3.15 -14.57
N TRP A 109 2.29 2.47 -14.38
CA TRP A 109 2.68 1.90 -13.11
C TRP A 109 4.02 2.50 -12.65
N PRO A 110 4.12 3.03 -11.41
CA PRO A 110 3.06 3.14 -10.41
C PRO A 110 2.00 4.20 -10.80
N PRO A 111 0.79 4.17 -10.19
CA PRO A 111 -0.25 5.18 -10.41
C PRO A 111 0.23 6.60 -10.13
N ARG A 112 -0.25 7.58 -10.91
CA ARG A 112 0.13 9.01 -10.87
C ARG A 112 0.13 9.68 -9.47
N PHE A 113 -0.68 9.19 -8.53
CA PHE A 113 -0.78 9.75 -7.17
C PHE A 113 -0.18 8.85 -6.08
N ALA A 114 0.77 7.99 -6.45
CA ALA A 114 1.48 7.13 -5.51
C ALA A 114 2.15 7.97 -4.40
N LYS A 115 1.94 7.54 -3.15
CA LYS A 115 2.52 8.11 -1.94
C LYS A 115 3.49 7.15 -1.27
N LEU A 116 3.14 5.86 -1.28
CA LEU A 116 3.97 4.78 -0.75
C LEU A 116 4.01 3.65 -1.78
N ARG A 117 5.20 3.12 -2.03
CA ARG A 117 5.39 1.86 -2.77
C ARG A 117 6.28 0.93 -1.97
N LEU A 118 5.78 -0.27 -1.72
CA LEU A 118 6.55 -1.37 -1.14
C LEU A 118 6.81 -2.41 -2.22
N THR A 119 8.06 -2.80 -2.39
CA THR A 119 8.44 -3.97 -3.19
C THR A 119 8.72 -5.13 -2.24
N LEU A 120 8.20 -6.30 -2.58
CA LEU A 120 8.29 -7.51 -1.77
C LEU A 120 9.26 -8.52 -2.39
N ASP A 121 9.74 -9.46 -1.59
CA ASP A 121 10.70 -10.51 -2.01
C ASP A 121 10.17 -11.45 -3.10
N ASN A 122 8.86 -11.56 -3.26
CA ASN A 122 8.20 -12.35 -4.28
C ASN A 122 7.96 -11.56 -5.59
N GLY A 123 8.52 -10.37 -5.73
CA GLY A 123 8.31 -9.48 -6.88
C GLY A 123 6.95 -8.79 -6.89
N ALA A 124 6.13 -8.95 -5.84
CA ALA A 124 4.90 -8.21 -5.72
C ALA A 124 5.17 -6.77 -5.26
N GLU A 125 4.33 -5.85 -5.73
CA GLU A 125 4.38 -4.44 -5.35
C GLU A 125 3.03 -4.01 -4.78
N LEU A 126 3.10 -3.31 -3.64
CA LEU A 126 1.99 -2.66 -2.97
C LEU A 126 2.15 -1.16 -3.11
N VAL A 127 1.18 -0.47 -3.68
CA VAL A 127 1.19 1.00 -3.80
C VAL A 127 -0.02 1.58 -3.07
N VAL A 128 0.23 2.59 -2.24
CA VAL A 128 -0.81 3.47 -1.71
C VAL A 128 -0.82 4.73 -2.55
N ALA A 129 -1.96 5.08 -3.12
CA ALA A 129 -2.13 6.33 -3.86
C ALA A 129 -3.23 7.17 -3.22
N ASP A 130 -3.01 8.48 -3.18
CA ASP A 130 -4.00 9.44 -2.70
C ASP A 130 -3.87 10.76 -3.45
N ALA A 131 -4.89 11.08 -4.24
CA ALA A 131 -4.94 12.30 -5.03
C ALA A 131 -5.27 13.55 -4.19
N ARG A 132 -5.92 13.37 -3.03
CA ARG A 132 -6.44 14.49 -2.22
C ARG A 132 -5.53 14.86 -1.04
N ARG A 133 -4.59 14.00 -0.67
CA ARG A 133 -3.63 14.21 0.44
C ARG A 133 -4.37 14.40 1.77
N LEU A 134 -5.19 13.41 2.15
CA LEU A 134 -6.10 13.44 3.30
C LEU A 134 -6.04 12.17 4.15
#